data_AF-A0A7R8ZVQ4-F1
#
_entry.id   AF-A0A7R8ZVQ4-F1
#
_cell.length_a   1.000
_cell.length_b   1.000
_cell.length_c   1.000
_cell.angle_alpha   90.00
_cell.angle_beta   90.00
_cell.angle_gamma   90.00
#
_symmetry.space_group_name_H-M   'P 1'
#
loop_
_entity.id
_entity.type
_entity.pdbx_description
1 polymer ?
#
loop_
_entity_poly.entity_id
_entity_poly.type
_entity_poly.pdbx_seq_one_letter_code
_entity_poly.pdbx_strand_id
1 'polypeptide(L)'
;MTFPGDDNMAENETAAVGDAPQQPKLHIMAQFVRDMSFENILSQKGASEDPQPEVSVRVNLDAKKRQTENQYEVSLKLAVDSKDKNG
;
A
#
# COMPACT_ATOMS: atom_id res chain seq x y z
N MET A 1 -58.72 -25.14 -40.82
CA MET A 1 -57.41 -25.13 -41.51
C MET A 1 -56.36 -24.84 -40.45
N THR A 2 -55.75 -25.88 -39.89
CA THR A 2 -54.65 -25.74 -38.93
C THR A 2 -53.40 -26.23 -39.66
N PHE A 3 -52.49 -25.32 -39.96
CA PHE A 3 -51.16 -25.66 -40.44
C PHE A 3 -50.21 -25.74 -39.24
N PRO A 4 -49.55 -26.89 -39.00
CA PRO A 4 -48.43 -27.01 -38.09
C PRO A 4 -47.11 -26.81 -38.85
N GLY A 5 -46.12 -26.20 -38.19
CA GLY A 5 -44.70 -26.19 -38.62
C GLY A 5 -44.32 -25.04 -39.54
N ASP A 6 -43.48 -24.12 -39.05
CA ASP A 6 -42.05 -24.17 -39.38
C ASP A 6 -41.28 -23.18 -38.49
N ASP A 7 -40.39 -23.78 -37.70
CA ASP A 7 -39.03 -23.32 -37.44
C ASP A 7 -38.83 -22.06 -36.59
N ASN A 8 -38.92 -22.32 -35.28
CA ASN A 8 -38.13 -21.66 -34.26
C ASN A 8 -36.69 -21.41 -34.75
N MET A 9 -36.36 -20.13 -34.92
CA MET A 9 -34.99 -19.63 -34.92
C MET A 9 -34.29 -20.08 -33.63
N ALA A 10 -33.34 -20.99 -33.74
CA ALA A 10 -32.40 -21.32 -32.67
C ALA A 10 -31.00 -21.53 -33.25
N GLU A 11 -30.48 -20.52 -33.94
CA GLU A 11 -29.03 -20.35 -34.06
C GLU A 11 -28.53 -19.84 -32.72
N ASN A 12 -28.18 -20.76 -31.83
CA ASN A 12 -27.41 -20.45 -30.63
C ASN A 12 -25.95 -20.26 -31.06
N GLU A 13 -25.62 -19.06 -31.56
CA GLU A 13 -24.25 -18.59 -31.65
C GLU A 13 -23.61 -18.71 -30.27
N THR A 14 -22.69 -19.66 -30.14
CA THR A 14 -21.84 -19.77 -28.96
C THR A 14 -20.88 -18.59 -29.00
N ALA A 15 -21.32 -17.45 -28.47
CA ALA A 15 -20.48 -16.29 -28.26
C ALA A 15 -19.30 -16.73 -27.38
N ALA A 16 -18.10 -16.67 -27.95
CA ALA A 16 -16.87 -16.86 -27.22
C ALA A 16 -16.85 -15.89 -26.04
N VAL A 17 -16.94 -16.44 -24.82
CA VAL A 17 -16.76 -15.67 -23.59
C VAL A 17 -15.30 -15.26 -23.56
N GLY A 18 -15.01 -14.04 -24.01
CA GLY A 18 -13.71 -13.43 -23.88
C GLY A 18 -13.34 -13.35 -22.40
N ASP A 19 -12.10 -13.75 -22.10
CA ASP A 19 -11.56 -13.77 -20.75
C ASP A 19 -11.68 -12.37 -20.12
N ALA A 20 -12.45 -12.28 -19.03
CA ALA A 20 -12.63 -11.02 -18.33
C ALA A 20 -11.27 -10.61 -17.70
N PRO A 21 -10.86 -9.32 -17.78
CA PRO A 21 -9.57 -8.89 -17.28
C PRO A 21 -9.42 -9.24 -15.79
N GLN A 22 -8.41 -10.04 -15.47
CA GLN A 22 -8.09 -10.37 -14.09
C GLN A 22 -7.73 -9.11 -13.30
N GLN A 23 -8.40 -8.91 -12.17
CA GLN A 23 -8.12 -7.78 -11.29
C GLN A 23 -6.78 -7.96 -10.57
N PRO A 24 -5.97 -6.90 -10.44
CA PRO A 24 -4.74 -6.95 -9.66
C PRO A 24 -5.03 -7.39 -8.21
N LYS A 25 -4.26 -8.36 -7.72
CA LYS A 25 -4.36 -8.85 -6.33
C LYS A 25 -3.19 -8.33 -5.50
N LEU A 26 -3.48 -7.59 -4.44
CA LEU A 26 -2.50 -7.14 -3.45
C LEU A 26 -2.55 -8.02 -2.21
N HIS A 27 -1.40 -8.49 -1.74
CA HIS A 27 -1.31 -9.27 -0.50
C HIS A 27 -0.05 -8.89 0.29
N ILE A 28 -0.22 -8.54 1.57
CA ILE A 28 0.89 -8.21 2.48
C ILE A 28 1.38 -9.50 3.10
N MET A 29 2.57 -9.97 2.69
CA MET A 29 3.15 -11.21 3.22
C MET A 29 3.74 -11.03 4.60
N ALA A 30 4.40 -9.89 4.85
CA ALA A 30 5.00 -9.55 6.13
C ALA A 30 5.10 -8.04 6.27
N GLN A 31 4.93 -7.56 7.50
CA GLN A 31 5.15 -6.18 7.90
C GLN A 31 5.95 -6.19 9.19
N PHE A 32 7.08 -5.51 9.19
CA PHE A 32 7.97 -5.46 10.34
C PHE A 32 8.79 -4.18 10.31
N VAL A 33 9.34 -3.83 11.46
CA VAL A 33 10.29 -2.73 11.60
C VAL A 33 11.69 -3.28 11.40
N ARG A 34 12.44 -2.73 10.44
CA ARG A 34 13.83 -3.14 10.14
C ARG A 34 14.83 -2.55 11.12
N ASP A 35 14.62 -1.27 11.42
CA ASP A 35 15.48 -0.47 12.26
C ASP A 35 14.61 0.57 12.97
N MET A 36 14.92 0.82 14.23
CA MET A 36 14.28 1.84 15.05
C MET A 36 15.29 2.40 16.02
N SER A 37 15.50 3.70 15.91
CA SER A 37 16.25 4.49 16.89
C SER A 37 15.36 5.58 17.43
N PHE A 38 15.44 5.82 18.74
CA PHE A 38 14.77 6.93 19.39
C PHE A 38 15.71 7.53 20.44
N GLU A 39 15.73 8.86 20.51
CA GLU A 39 16.50 9.61 21.51
C GLU A 39 15.65 10.76 22.06
N ASN A 40 15.73 10.96 23.38
CA ASN A 40 15.06 12.07 24.06
C ASN A 40 16.03 12.75 25.04
N ILE A 41 16.70 13.80 24.56
CA ILE A 41 17.63 14.60 25.39
C ILE A 41 16.89 15.44 26.44
N LEU A 42 15.69 15.94 26.14
CA LEU A 42 14.89 16.73 27.08
C LEU A 42 14.54 15.95 28.35
N SER A 43 14.37 14.63 28.24
CA SER A 43 14.13 13.77 29.42
C SER A 43 15.25 13.82 30.46
N GLN A 44 16.47 14.17 30.06
CA GLN A 44 17.63 14.28 30.97
C GLN A 44 17.77 15.68 31.56
N LYS A 45 17.44 16.71 30.78
CA LYS A 45 17.62 18.12 31.16
C LYS A 45 16.41 18.70 31.90
N GLY A 46 15.26 18.02 31.84
CA GLY A 46 13.97 18.59 32.20
C GLY A 46 13.37 19.35 31.02
N ALA A 47 12.04 19.41 30.95
CA ALA A 47 11.34 20.17 29.94
C ALA A 47 11.10 21.61 30.42
N SER A 48 11.24 22.58 29.52
CA SER A 48 10.80 23.96 29.73
C SER A 48 9.28 23.98 29.98
N GLU A 49 8.79 24.90 30.83
CA GLU A 49 7.33 25.02 31.09
C GLU A 49 6.52 25.45 29.86
N ASP A 50 7.17 26.06 28.86
CA ASP A 50 6.59 26.44 27.56
C ASP A 50 7.49 25.96 26.40
N PRO A 51 7.37 24.69 25.98
CA PRO A 51 8.19 24.15 24.90
C PRO A 51 7.76 24.72 23.54
N GLN A 52 8.71 25.19 22.74
CA GLN A 52 8.48 25.60 21.35
C GLN A 52 9.17 24.66 20.37
N PRO A 53 8.57 23.49 20.08
CA PRO A 53 9.17 22.50 19.20
C PRO A 53 9.14 22.95 17.74
N GLU A 54 10.30 22.94 17.10
CA GLU A 54 10.44 22.91 15.65
C GLU A 54 10.53 21.46 15.19
N VAL A 55 9.58 21.04 14.35
CA VAL A 55 9.48 19.65 13.88
C VAL A 55 9.91 19.56 12.41
N SER A 56 10.88 18.70 12.12
CA SER A 56 11.31 18.35 10.77
C SER A 56 10.96 16.90 10.47
N VAL A 57 10.34 16.65 9.32
CA VAL A 57 9.96 15.31 8.87
C VAL A 57 10.56 15.05 7.49
N ARG A 58 11.30 13.95 7.36
CA ARG A 58 11.80 13.43 6.09
C ARG A 58 11.22 12.04 5.84
N VAL A 59 10.70 11.84 4.63
CA VAL A 59 10.10 10.58 4.18
C VAL A 59 10.85 10.08 2.96
N ASN A 60 11.28 8.82 2.98
CA ASN A 60 11.83 8.13 1.82
C ASN A 60 11.09 6.81 1.62
N LEU A 61 10.78 6.50 0.36
CA LEU A 61 10.08 5.27 -0.04
C LEU A 61 10.95 4.51 -1.04
N ASP A 62 11.38 3.32 -0.66
CA ASP A 62 12.16 2.41 -1.50
C ASP A 62 11.31 1.18 -1.83
N ALA A 63 11.33 0.76 -3.09
CA ALA A 63 10.68 -0.45 -3.54
C ALA A 63 11.67 -1.33 -4.31
N LYS A 64 11.71 -2.62 -3.97
CA LYS A 64 12.60 -3.60 -4.59
C LYS A 64 11.83 -4.86 -4.99
N LYS A 65 11.98 -5.29 -6.25
CA LYS A 65 11.45 -6.57 -6.71
C LYS A 65 12.25 -7.72 -6.06
N ARG A 66 11.57 -8.76 -5.59
CA ARG A 66 12.22 -9.98 -5.09
C ARG A 66 12.54 -10.94 -6.24
N GLN A 67 13.29 -12.00 -5.95
CA GLN A 67 13.57 -13.05 -6.95
C GLN A 67 12.29 -13.81 -7.32
N THR A 68 11.39 -14.03 -6.35
CA THR A 68 10.08 -14.60 -6.59
C THR A 68 9.19 -13.62 -7.36
N GLU A 69 8.50 -14.14 -8.36
CA GLU A 69 7.60 -13.36 -9.20
C GLU A 69 6.47 -12.72 -8.37
N ASN A 70 6.06 -11.51 -8.77
CA ASN A 70 4.99 -10.73 -8.12
C ASN A 70 5.21 -10.43 -6.64
N GLN A 71 6.43 -10.62 -6.13
CA GLN A 71 6.80 -10.25 -4.77
C GLN A 71 7.69 -9.01 -4.75
N TYR A 72 7.36 -8.11 -3.84
CA TYR A 72 8.02 -6.84 -3.67
C TYR A 72 8.33 -6.62 -2.20
N GLU A 73 9.42 -5.92 -1.98
CA GLU A 73 9.79 -5.38 -0.69
C GLU A 73 9.64 -3.86 -0.77
N VAL A 74 8.84 -3.30 0.13
CA VAL A 74 8.63 -1.87 0.24
C VAL A 74 9.17 -1.43 1.59
N SER A 75 10.08 -0.45 1.59
CA SER A 75 10.66 0.12 2.80
C SER A 75 10.25 1.59 2.91
N LEU A 76 9.63 1.94 4.04
CA LEU A 76 9.30 3.31 4.40
C LEU A 76 10.29 3.78 5.47
N LYS A 77 11.13 4.77 5.13
CA LYS A 77 12.08 5.36 6.07
C LYS A 77 11.59 6.73 6.50
N LEU A 78 11.20 6.85 7.76
CA LEU A 78 10.81 8.11 8.40
C LEU A 78 11.96 8.59 9.28
N ALA A 79 12.35 9.85 9.10
CA ALA A 79 13.21 10.56 10.05
C ALA A 79 12.43 11.76 10.57
N VAL A 80 12.19 11.78 11.88
CA VAL A 80 11.46 12.83 12.57
C VAL A 80 12.38 13.44 13.62
N ASP A 81 12.68 14.71 13.48
CA ASP A 81 13.49 15.48 14.41
C ASP A 81 12.62 16.57 15.05
N SER A 82 12.64 16.68 16.38
CA SER A 82 12.00 17.78 17.09
C SER A 82 13.02 18.46 17.98
N LYS A 83 13.15 19.78 17.84
CA LYS A 83 14.06 20.60 18.65
C LYS A 83 13.25 21.70 19.32
N ASP A 84 13.32 21.80 20.64
CA ASP A 84 12.84 23.00 21.31
C ASP A 84 13.80 24.14 20.97
N LYS A 85 13.27 25.33 20.68
CA LYS A 85 14.10 26.52 20.40
C LYS A 85 14.97 26.90 21.61
N ASN A 86 14.60 26.45 22.81
CA ASN A 86 15.21 26.85 24.07
C ASN A 86 16.03 25.76 24.81
N GLY A 87 16.11 24.49 24.36
CA GLY A 87 16.98 23.49 25.02
C GLY A 87 16.84 22.02 24.61
#